data_AF-A0A7C9TX89-F1
#
_entry.id   AF-A0A7C9TX89-F1
#
_cell.length_a   1.000
_cell.length_b   1.000
_cell.length_c   1.000
_cell.angle_alpha   90.00
_cell.angle_beta   90.00
_cell.angle_gamma   90.00
#
_symmetry.space_group_name_H-M   'P 1'
#
loop_
_entity.id
_entity.type
_entity.pdbx_description
1 polymer ?
#
loop_
_entity_poly.entity_id
_entity_poly.type
_entity_poly.pdbx_seq_one_letter_code
_entity_poly.pdbx_strand_id
1 'polypeptide(L)' 'MADWIEKALAHYPDFIGTLKRWFAEIVGYFENRTTNGVVEGINNKLKVIKRAGYGFRNYENFKIRCLLNWHFSY' A
#
# COMPACT_ATOMS: atom_id res chain seq x y z
N MET A 1 3.70 -2.42 26.69
CA MET A 1 3.18 -2.33 25.30
C MET A 1 1.70 -2.68 25.23
N ALA A 2 1.23 -3.69 25.98
CA ALA A 2 -0.19 -4.01 26.14
C ALA A 2 -1.02 -2.82 26.68
N ASP A 3 -0.56 -2.15 27.73
CA ASP A 3 -1.27 -0.99 28.33
C ASP A 3 -1.49 0.17 27.35
N TRP A 4 -0.57 0.34 26.39
CA TRP A 4 -0.71 1.38 25.38
C TRP A 4 -1.76 1.01 24.33
N ILE A 5 -1.79 -0.26 23.92
CA ILE A 5 -2.81 -0.79 23.00
C ILE A 5 -4.19 -0.70 23.63
N GLU A 6 -4.30 -0.96 24.94
CA GLU A 6 -5.56 -0.87 25.68
C GLU A 6 -6.10 0.56 25.73
N LYS A 7 -5.23 1.54 25.99
CA LYS A 7 -5.59 2.97 25.92
C LYS A 7 -5.95 3.41 24.50
N ALA A 8 -5.22 2.93 23.49
CA ALA A 8 -5.47 3.28 22.10
C ALA A 8 -6.76 2.64 21.55
N LEU A 9 -7.17 1.48 22.06
CA LEU A 9 -8.41 0.80 21.64
C LEU A 9 -9.64 1.67 21.90
N ALA A 10 -9.64 2.45 22.99
CA ALA A 10 -10.73 3.36 23.34
C ALA A 10 -10.90 4.51 22.33
N HIS A 11 -9.83 4.88 21.62
CA HIS A 11 -9.82 6.02 20.69
C HIS A 11 -9.76 5.60 19.21
N TYR A 12 -9.18 4.44 18.91
CA TYR A 12 -8.90 3.98 17.54
C TYR A 12 -9.15 2.46 17.39
N PRO A 13 -10.38 1.99 17.63
CA PRO A 13 -10.68 0.55 17.65
C PRO A 13 -10.38 -0.15 16.32
N ASP A 14 -10.69 0.49 15.19
CA ASP A 14 -10.48 -0.08 13.85
C ASP A 14 -9.00 -0.18 13.49
N PHE A 15 -8.21 0.83 13.88
CA PHE A 15 -6.76 0.81 13.70
C PHE A 15 -6.12 -0.32 14.50
N ILE A 16 -6.52 -0.49 15.77
CA ILE A 16 -6.02 -1.58 16.61
C ILE A 16 -6.45 -2.95 16.06
N GLY A 17 -7.67 -3.09 15.54
CA GLY A 17 -8.12 -4.30 14.86
C GLY A 17 -7.26 -4.63 13.64
N THR A 18 -6.94 -3.62 12.83
CA THR A 18 -6.06 -3.76 11.66
C THR A 18 -4.63 -4.12 12.08
N LEU A 19 -4.08 -3.42 13.07
CA LEU A 19 -2.73 -3.67 13.59
C LEU A 19 -2.58 -5.09 14.11
N LYS A 20 -3.56 -5.59 14.88
CA LYS A 20 -3.57 -6.98 15.37
C LYS A 20 -3.63 -8.00 14.23
N ARG A 21 -4.46 -7.74 13.21
CA ARG A 21 -4.62 -8.63 12.06
C ARG A 21 -3.32 -8.79 11.25
N TRP A 22 -2.54 -7.71 11.11
CA TRP A 22 -1.34 -7.67 10.27
C TRP A 22 -0.02 -7.75 11.07
N PHE A 23 -0.10 -8.04 12.37
CA PHE A 23 1.07 -7.96 13.26
C PHE A 23 2.16 -8.96 12.87
N ALA A 24 1.77 -10.17 12.46
CA ALA A 24 2.70 -11.22 12.06
C ALA A 24 3.52 -10.81 10.81
N GLU A 25 2.87 -10.23 9.82
CA GLU A 25 3.48 -9.74 8.59
C GLU A 25 4.40 -8.53 8.86
N ILE A 26 3.96 -7.62 9.75
CA ILE A 26 4.78 -6.47 10.19
C ILE A 26 6.05 -6.95 10.90
N VAL A 27 5.96 -7.98 11.75
CA VAL A 27 7.13 -8.54 12.43
C VAL A 27 8.02 -9.33 11.47
N GLY A 28 7.43 -10.11 10.55
CA GLY A 28 8.16 -10.88 9.54
C GLY A 28 9.01 -10.01 8.58
N TYR A 29 8.66 -8.74 8.41
CA TYR A 29 9.50 -7.75 7.71
C TYR A 29 10.89 -7.59 8.36
N PHE A 30 10.95 -7.57 9.69
CA PHE A 30 12.20 -7.36 10.43
C PHE A 30 13.12 -8.58 10.37
N GLU A 31 12.55 -9.77 10.20
CA GLU A 31 13.31 -11.02 10.07
C GLU A 31 13.91 -11.18 8.66
N ASN A 32 13.13 -10.88 7.61
CA ASN A 32 13.54 -11.14 6.23
C ASN A 32 14.11 -9.92 5.49
N ARG A 33 14.13 -8.73 6.10
CA ARG A 33 14.51 -7.44 5.46
C ARG A 33 13.85 -7.22 4.09
N THR A 34 12.66 -7.77 3.89
CA THR A 34 11.91 -7.67 2.63
C THR A 34 11.48 -6.22 2.45
N THR A 35 12.23 -5.43 1.68
CA THR A 35 11.94 -4.00 1.55
C THR A 35 10.62 -3.80 0.80
N ASN A 36 9.81 -2.83 1.24
CA ASN A 36 8.62 -2.40 0.50
C ASN A 36 8.97 -1.60 -0.77
N GLY A 37 10.25 -1.42 -1.10
CA GLY A 37 10.71 -0.54 -2.18
C GLY A 37 10.17 -0.91 -3.56
N VAL A 38 10.03 -2.21 -3.85
CA VAL A 38 9.41 -2.67 -5.11
C VAL A 38 7.94 -2.26 -5.18
N VAL A 39 7.19 -2.50 -4.09
CA VAL A 39 5.76 -2.14 -4.00
C VAL A 39 5.56 -0.62 -4.03
N GLU A 40 6.42 0.13 -3.36
CA GLU A 40 6.43 1.60 -3.38
C GLU A 40 6.73 2.14 -4.78
N GLY A 41 7.70 1.56 -5.48
CA GLY A 41 8.03 1.89 -6.86
C GLY A 41 6.84 1.68 -7.80
N ILE A 42 6.17 0.53 -7.67
CA ILE A 42 4.94 0.24 -8.42
C ILE A 42 3.86 1.28 -8.11
N ASN A 43 3.58 1.52 -6.83
CA ASN A 43 2.57 2.49 -6.41
C ASN A 43 2.87 3.91 -6.90
N ASN A 44 4.13 4.33 -6.91
CA ASN A 44 4.51 5.65 -7.41
C ASN A 44 4.30 5.76 -8.93
N LYS A 45 4.67 4.74 -9.71
CA LYS A 45 4.42 4.71 -11.16
C LYS A 45 2.92 4.78 -11.46
N LEU A 46 2.10 3.99 -10.76
CA LEU A 46 0.63 4.05 -10.87
C LEU A 46 0.07 5.44 -10.54
N LYS A 47 0.57 6.10 -9.48
CA LYS A 47 0.20 7.47 -9.11
C LYS A 47 0.59 8.48 -10.19
N VAL A 48 1.77 8.34 -10.80
CA VAL A 48 2.21 9.19 -11.93
C VAL A 48 1.26 9.05 -13.11
N ILE A 49 0.91 7.82 -13.51
CA ILE A 49 -0.03 7.55 -14.60
C ILE A 49 -1.40 8.17 -14.31
N LYS A 50 -1.91 8.00 -13.07
CA LYS A 50 -3.17 8.61 -12.62
C LYS A 50 -3.15 10.14 -12.70
N ARG A 51 -2.07 10.78 -12.27
CA ARG A 51 -1.90 12.24 -12.35
C ARG A 51 -1.79 12.76 -13.78
N ALA A 52 -1.03 12.06 -14.63
CA ALA A 52 -0.90 12.42 -16.05
C ALA A 52 -2.23 12.33 -16.81
N GLY A 53 -3.14 11.45 -16.38
CA GLY A 53 -4.50 11.36 -16.91
C GLY A 53 -5.50 12.35 -16.30
N TYR A 54 -5.09 13.21 -15.35
CA TYR A 54 -5.97 14.07 -14.54
C TYR A 54 -7.07 13.29 -13.79
N GLY A 55 -6.76 12.03 -13.44
CA GLY A 55 -7.74 11.09 -12.88
C GLY A 55 -8.48 10.31 -13.96
N PHE A 56 -8.81 9.06 -13.64
CA PHE A 56 -9.56 8.17 -14.53
C PHE A 56 -10.95 7.92 -13.96
N ARG A 57 -11.99 8.20 -14.76
CA ARG A 57 -13.37 7.84 -14.42
C ARG A 57 -13.65 6.35 -14.67
N ASN A 58 -13.05 5.79 -15.71
CA ASN A 58 -13.15 4.37 -16.05
C ASN A 58 -11.87 3.64 -15.62
N TYR A 59 -12.03 2.63 -14.78
CA TYR A 59 -10.93 1.80 -14.29
C TYR A 59 -10.21 1.02 -15.40
N GLU A 60 -10.93 0.53 -16.41
CA GLU A 60 -10.33 -0.20 -17.52
C GLU A 60 -9.36 0.67 -18.33
N ASN A 61 -9.70 1.96 -18.52
CA ASN A 61 -8.81 2.91 -19.17
C ASN A 61 -7.53 3.16 -18.36
N PHE A 62 -7.64 3.19 -17.02
CA PHE A 62 -6.48 3.28 -16.14
C PHE A 62 -5.61 2.02 -16.26
N LYS A 63 -6.23 0.84 -16.20
CA LYS A 63 -5.55 -0.46 -16.29
C LYS A 63 -4.79 -0.62 -17.61
N ILE A 64 -5.41 -0.31 -18.74
CA ILE A 64 -4.78 -0.36 -20.06
C ILE A 64 -3.55 0.56 -20.09
N ARG A 65 -3.66 1.79 -19.60
CA ARG A 65 -2.52 2.73 -19.54
C ARG A 65 -1.40 2.24 -18.64
N CYS A 66 -1.72 1.58 -17.52
CA CYS A 66 -0.72 0.97 -16.64
C CYS A 66 0.04 -0.15 -17.36
N LEU A 67 -0.68 -1.05 -18.03
CA LEU A 67 -0.09 -2.16 -18.78
C LEU A 67 0.79 -1.67 -19.93
N LEU A 68 0.31 -0.71 -20.72
CA LEU A 68 1.10 -0.10 -21.80
C LEU A 68 2.39 0.50 -21.25
N ASN A 69 2.31 1.29 -20.17
CA ASN A 69 3.47 1.93 -19.60
C ASN A 69 4.49 0.92 -19.03
N TRP A 70 4.03 -0.24 -18.57
CA TRP A 70 4.90 -1.33 -18.11
C TRP A 70 5.59 -2.06 -19.25
N HIS A 71 4.89 -2.33 -20.35
CA HIS A 71 5.44 -3.01 -21.53
C HIS A 71 6.45 -2.16 -22.31
N PHE A 72 6.33 -0.83 -22.27
CA PHE A 72 7.22 0.10 -22.96
C PHE A 72 8.29 0.76 -22.06
N SER A 73 8.35 0.40 -20.78
CA SER A 73 9.46 0.83 -19.90
C SER A 73 10.63 -0.16 -20.08
N TYR A 74 11.46 0.08 -21.10
CA TYR A 74 12.84 -0.43 -21.16
C TYR A 74 13.80 0.63 -20.61
#